data_AF-A0A956GGC9-F1
#
_entry.id   AF-A0A956GGC9-F1
#
_cell.length_a   1.000
_cell.length_b   1.000
_cell.length_c   1.000
_cell.angle_alpha   90.00
_cell.angle_beta   90.00
_cell.angle_gamma   90.00
#
_symmetry.space_group_name_H-M   'P 1'
#
loop_
_entity.id
_entity.type
_entity.pdbx_description
1 polymer ?
#
loop_
_entity_poly.entity_id
_entity_poly.type
_entity_poly.pdbx_seq_one_letter_code
_entity_poly.pdbx_strand_id
1 'polypeptide(L)'
;APLAPATKGAVKRFQRRFGGRVAPLHTARLIRGFGEIVITAPSPQAQLFLDGRYVGRGQRKVLRRIPVGRHRVHIVINGKRSPHRDLTLVKDKRAAVSF
;
A
#
# COMPACT_ATOMS: atom_id res chain seq x y z
N ALA A 1 38.17 -43.59 36.61
CA ALA A 1 36.71 -43.70 36.80
C ALA A 1 36.07 -42.37 36.40
N PRO A 2 34.87 -42.40 35.80
CA PRO A 2 34.37 -41.47 34.79
C PRO A 2 33.36 -40.48 35.41
N LEU A 3 32.85 -39.44 34.75
CA LEU A 3 31.80 -39.50 33.74
C LEU A 3 31.54 -38.07 33.24
N ALA A 4 31.58 -37.88 31.92
CA ALA A 4 30.73 -36.88 31.28
C ALA A 4 29.27 -37.39 31.32
N PRO A 5 28.30 -36.47 31.29
CA PRO A 5 27.39 -36.53 30.16
C PRO A 5 27.13 -35.15 29.52
N ALA A 6 27.05 -35.18 28.19
CA ALA A 6 26.57 -34.10 27.34
C ALA A 6 25.11 -33.72 27.64
N THR A 7 24.72 -32.48 27.36
CA THR A 7 23.40 -32.18 26.77
C THR A 7 23.26 -30.75 26.21
N LYS A 8 22.82 -30.69 24.95
CA LYS A 8 21.82 -29.77 24.37
C LYS A 8 22.18 -28.30 24.11
N GLY A 9 22.60 -28.09 22.85
CA GLY A 9 21.99 -27.19 21.87
C GLY A 9 21.21 -25.98 22.39
N ALA A 10 21.84 -24.80 22.33
CA ALA A 10 21.16 -23.52 22.40
C ALA A 10 21.31 -22.79 21.05
N VAL A 11 20.30 -22.95 20.20
CA VAL A 11 20.13 -22.22 18.94
C VAL A 11 19.92 -20.73 19.29
N LYS A 12 20.97 -19.90 19.23
CA LYS A 12 20.87 -18.47 19.54
C LYS A 12 20.43 -17.71 18.30
N ARG A 13 19.10 -17.68 18.13
CA ARG A 13 18.26 -16.74 17.36
C ARG A 13 19.03 -15.67 16.57
N PHE A 14 19.06 -15.88 15.25
CA PHE A 14 19.38 -14.90 14.23
C PHE A 14 18.43 -13.69 14.37
N GLN A 15 18.88 -12.62 15.02
CA GLN A 15 18.14 -11.36 15.11
C GLN A 15 18.13 -10.69 13.73
N ARG A 16 17.20 -11.08 12.86
CA ARG A 16 16.80 -10.22 11.73
C ARG A 16 16.03 -9.05 12.31
N ARG A 17 16.75 -7.96 12.59
CA ARG A 17 16.19 -6.61 12.66
C ARG A 17 15.61 -6.27 11.28
N PHE A 18 14.41 -6.77 10.99
CA PHE A 18 13.55 -6.10 10.02
C PHE A 18 13.17 -4.78 10.65
N GLY A 19 13.95 -3.73 10.35
CA GLY A 19 13.58 -2.35 10.57
C GLY A 19 12.37 -2.02 9.71
N GLY A 20 11.22 -2.55 10.11
CA GLY A 20 9.92 -2.16 9.60
C GLY A 20 9.70 -0.71 9.96
N ARG A 21 10.15 0.19 9.08
CA ARG A 21 9.58 1.53 8.98
C ARG A 21 8.15 1.35 8.46
N VAL A 22 7.27 0.86 9.34
CA VAL A 22 5.85 1.12 9.22
C VAL A 22 5.73 2.63 9.34
N ALA A 23 5.69 3.30 8.19
CA ALA A 23 5.39 4.72 8.15
C ALA A 23 4.10 4.91 8.95
N PRO A 24 4.07 5.79 9.97
CA PRO A 24 2.83 6.08 10.65
C PRO A 24 1.84 6.50 9.57
N LEU A 25 0.75 5.73 9.47
CA LEU A 25 -0.39 6.07 8.62
C LEU A 25 -0.72 7.51 9.02
N HIS A 26 -0.38 8.46 8.16
CA HIS A 26 -0.71 9.84 8.39
C HIS A 26 -2.22 9.85 8.48
N THR A 27 -2.73 10.06 9.68
CA THR A 27 -4.16 10.18 9.95
C THR A 27 -4.64 11.25 8.99
N ALA A 28 -5.24 10.80 7.89
CA ALA A 28 -5.81 11.67 6.88
C ALA A 28 -6.86 12.47 7.66
N ARG A 29 -6.54 13.73 7.95
CA ARG A 29 -7.45 14.67 8.58
C ARG A 29 -8.73 14.61 7.76
N LEU A 30 -9.77 14.00 8.32
CA LEU A 30 -11.06 13.82 7.68
C LEU A 30 -11.67 15.20 7.46
N ILE A 31 -11.32 15.82 6.34
CA ILE A 31 -12.04 16.97 5.82
C ILE A 31 -13.41 16.39 5.40
N ARG A 32 -14.50 16.93 5.96
CA ARG A 32 -15.87 16.47 5.72
C ARG A 32 -16.27 16.72 4.25
N GLY A 33 -15.82 15.84 3.38
CA GLY A 33 -16.06 15.89 1.95
C GLY A 33 -15.67 14.55 1.35
N PHE A 34 -16.52 14.03 0.49
CA PHE A 34 -16.21 12.86 -0.33
C PHE A 34 -16.00 13.32 -1.77
N GLY A 35 -15.12 12.63 -2.49
CA GLY A 35 -14.92 12.84 -3.91
C GLY A 35 -14.86 11.52 -4.67
N GLU A 36 -14.56 11.63 -5.96
CA GLU A 36 -14.38 10.50 -6.85
C GLU A 36 -12.94 10.47 -7.38
N ILE A 37 -12.34 9.27 -7.40
CA ILE A 37 -11.04 9.05 -8.03
C ILE A 37 -11.21 8.06 -9.18
N VAL A 38 -10.76 8.43 -10.37
CA VAL A 38 -10.65 7.55 -11.51
C VAL A 38 -9.19 7.15 -11.68
N ILE A 39 -8.92 5.86 -11.62
CA ILE A 39 -7.58 5.31 -11.85
C ILE A 39 -7.63 4.56 -13.17
N THR A 40 -6.73 4.93 -14.08
CA THR A 40 -6.55 4.30 -15.39
C THR A 40 -5.17 3.66 -15.44
N ALA A 41 -5.12 2.41 -15.88
CA ALA A 41 -3.91 1.61 -16.00
C ALA A 41 -3.74 1.14 -17.46
N PRO A 42 -2.50 0.92 -17.91
CA PRO A 42 -2.21 0.57 -19.31
C PRO A 42 -2.57 -0.88 -19.65
N SER A 43 -2.75 -1.76 -18.65
CA SER A 43 -3.02 -3.17 -18.84
C SER A 43 -4.19 -3.66 -17.97
N PRO A 44 -5.05 -4.58 -18.47
CA PRO A 44 -6.15 -5.15 -17.69
C PRO A 44 -5.68 -6.02 -16.53
N GLN A 45 -4.41 -6.45 -16.56
CA GLN A 45 -3.81 -7.22 -15.48
C GLN A 45 -3.27 -6.33 -14.34
N ALA A 46 -3.34 -5.00 -14.46
CA ALA A 46 -2.92 -4.08 -13.43
C ALA A 46 -3.79 -4.22 -12.17
N GLN A 47 -3.14 -4.39 -11.02
CA GLN A 47 -3.74 -4.28 -9.70
C GLN A 47 -3.61 -2.82 -9.24
N LEU A 48 -4.71 -2.24 -8.78
CA LEU A 48 -4.80 -0.85 -8.41
C LEU A 48 -4.81 -0.73 -6.89
N PHE A 49 -3.99 0.20 -6.38
CA PHE A 49 -3.87 0.46 -4.96
C PHE A 49 -4.03 1.96 -4.68
N LEU A 50 -4.90 2.28 -3.70
CA LEU A 50 -5.09 3.62 -3.15
C LEU A 50 -4.65 3.60 -1.69
N ASP A 51 -3.69 4.45 -1.33
CA ASP A 51 -3.12 4.56 0.02
C ASP A 51 -2.59 3.22 0.59
N GLY A 52 -2.14 2.33 -0.29
CA GLY A 52 -1.71 0.98 0.09
C GLY A 52 -2.84 -0.04 0.17
N ARG A 53 -4.10 0.37 0.05
CA ARG A 53 -5.25 -0.53 0.00
C ARG A 53 -5.54 -0.96 -1.43
N TYR A 54 -5.67 -2.26 -1.64
CA TYR A 54 -6.13 -2.81 -2.92
C TYR A 54 -7.58 -2.40 -3.18
N VAL A 55 -7.83 -1.79 -4.33
CA VAL A 55 -9.16 -1.30 -4.72
C VAL A 55 -9.77 -2.07 -5.89
N GLY A 56 -8.98 -2.90 -6.55
CA GLY A 56 -9.41 -3.74 -7.67
C GLY A 56 -8.32 -3.97 -8.69
N ARG A 57 -8.67 -4.71 -9.74
CA ARG A 57 -7.80 -5.02 -10.88
C ARG A 57 -8.52 -4.63 -12.17
N GLY A 58 -7.78 -4.13 -13.16
CA GLY A 58 -8.34 -3.78 -14.47
C GLY A 58 -7.65 -2.58 -15.11
N GLN A 59 -8.14 -2.17 -16.28
CA GLN A 59 -7.65 -0.97 -16.98
C GLN A 59 -8.22 0.32 -16.40
N ARG A 60 -9.43 0.28 -15.84
CA ARG A 60 -10.10 1.49 -15.32
C ARG A 60 -10.92 1.14 -14.09
N LYS A 61 -10.74 1.91 -13.03
CA LYS A 61 -11.55 1.81 -11.81
C LYS A 61 -11.99 3.19 -11.36
N VAL A 62 -13.28 3.30 -11.07
CA VAL A 62 -13.87 4.49 -10.46
C VAL A 62 -14.10 4.18 -8.99
N LEU A 63 -13.47 4.95 -8.12
CA LEU A 63 -13.64 4.91 -6.68
C LEU A 63 -14.52 6.07 -6.26
N ARG A 64 -15.65 5.75 -5.64
CA ARG A 64 -16.58 6.73 -5.09
C ARG A 64 -16.44 6.78 -3.58
N ARG A 65 -16.86 7.89 -2.98
CA ARG A 65 -16.84 8.09 -1.53
C ARG A 65 -15.43 8.02 -0.93
N ILE A 66 -14.43 8.56 -1.66
CA ILE A 66 -13.09 8.71 -1.12
C ILE A 66 -13.04 10.00 -0.29
N PRO A 67 -12.58 9.97 0.98
CA PRO A 67 -12.45 11.18 1.79
C PRO A 67 -11.54 12.17 1.09
N VAL A 68 -11.85 13.46 1.13
CA VAL A 68 -11.02 14.47 0.44
C VAL A 68 -9.72 14.69 1.21
N GLY A 69 -8.63 14.93 0.48
CA GLY A 69 -7.29 14.97 1.06
C GLY A 69 -6.21 14.50 0.10
N ARG A 70 -5.00 14.31 0.62
CA ARG A 70 -3.87 13.77 -0.15
C ARG A 70 -3.95 12.24 -0.13
N HIS A 71 -4.00 11.66 -1.33
CA HIS A 71 -3.96 10.22 -1.55
C HIS A 71 -2.74 9.84 -2.36
N ARG A 72 -2.27 8.59 -2.18
CA ARG A 72 -1.19 8.01 -2.96
C ARG A 72 -1.72 6.81 -3.74
N VAL A 73 -1.68 6.91 -5.06
CA VAL A 73 -2.05 5.81 -5.94
C VAL A 73 -0.80 5.14 -6.49
N HIS A 74 -0.84 3.82 -6.60
CA HIS A 74 0.14 3.06 -7.35
C HIS A 74 -0.54 1.83 -7.95
N ILE A 75 0.06 1.29 -8.99
CA ILE A 75 -0.39 0.06 -9.63
C ILE A 75 0.68 -1.01 -9.56
N VAL A 76 0.27 -2.26 -9.64
CA VAL A 76 1.16 -3.42 -9.77
C VAL A 76 0.76 -4.21 -11.00
N ILE A 77 1.68 -4.38 -11.94
CA ILE A 77 1.48 -5.16 -13.17
C ILE A 77 2.49 -6.30 -13.16
N ASN A 78 2.01 -7.54 -13.18
CA ASN A 78 2.87 -8.75 -13.22
C ASN A 78 3.98 -8.73 -12.14
N GLY A 79 3.64 -8.33 -10.91
CA GLY A 79 4.58 -8.22 -9.79
C GLY A 79 5.48 -6.98 -9.81
N LYS A 80 5.42 -6.15 -10.86
CA LYS A 80 6.15 -4.87 -10.93
C LYS A 80 5.30 -3.73 -10.40
N ARG A 81 5.79 -3.04 -9.36
CA ARG A 81 5.13 -1.87 -8.76
C ARG A 81 5.50 -0.60 -9.51
N SER A 82 4.52 0.23 -9.84
CA SER A 82 4.73 1.57 -10.40
C SER A 82 5.22 2.56 -9.33
N PRO A 83 5.81 3.70 -9.74
CA PRO A 83 6.01 4.83 -8.83
C PRO A 83 4.69 5.28 -8.18
N HIS A 84 4.79 5.84 -6.99
CA HIS A 84 3.67 6.46 -6.30
C HIS A 84 3.27 7.76 -7.00
N ARG A 85 1.98 7.92 -7.28
CA ARG A 85 1.37 9.17 -7.73
C ARG A 85 0.62 9.79 -6.57
N ASP A 86 1.06 10.97 -6.17
CA ASP A 86 0.34 11.78 -5.20
C ASP A 86 -0.78 12.52 -5.91
N LEU A 87 -1.98 12.50 -5.33
CA LEU A 87 -3.10 13.29 -5.83
C LEU A 87 -3.85 13.92 -4.66
N THR A 88 -4.27 15.17 -4.85
CA THR A 88 -5.06 15.90 -3.88
C THR A 88 -6.51 15.90 -4.34
N LEU A 89 -7.36 15.17 -3.62
CA LEU A 89 -8.79 15.14 -3.87
C LEU A 89 -9.44 16.34 -3.19
N VAL A 90 -10.22 17.09 -3.95
CA VAL A 90 -11.01 18.23 -3.47
C VAL A 90 -12.48 17.82 -3.39
N LYS A 91 -13.21 18.34 -2.40
CA LYS A 91 -14.64 18.07 -2.23
C LYS A 91 -15.42 18.36 -3.51
N ASP A 92 -16.33 17.45 -3.83
CA ASP A 92 -17.21 17.50 -5.01
C ASP A 92 -16.46 17.58 -6.36
N LYS A 93 -15.14 17.32 -6.37
CA LYS A 93 -14.33 17.19 -7.58
C LYS A 93 -13.95 15.75 -7.83
N ARG A 94 -13.74 15.46 -9.11
CA ARG A 94 -13.21 14.18 -9.59
C ARG A 94 -11.72 14.33 -9.86
N ALA A 95 -10.90 13.50 -9.21
CA ALA A 95 -9.50 13.35 -9.56
C ALA A 95 -9.35 12.18 -10.54
N ALA A 96 -8.48 12.34 -11.55
CA ALA A 96 -8.14 11.26 -12.47
C ALA A 96 -6.62 11.07 -12.49
N VAL A 97 -6.18 9.81 -12.48
CA VAL A 97 -4.77 9.46 -12.59
C VAL A 97 -4.60 8.34 -13.61
N SER A 98 -3.66 8.54 -14.52
CA SER A 98 -3.24 7.54 -15.51
C SER A 98 -1.79 7.12 -15.24
N PHE A 99 -1.49 5.86 -15.59
CA PHE A 99 -0.17 5.25 -15.49
C PHE A 99 0.28 4.71 -16.85
#